data_AF-A0A662VQU7-F1
#
_entry.id   AF-A0A662VQU7-F1
#
_cell.length_a   1.000
_cell.length_b   1.000
_cell.length_c   1.000
_cell.angle_alpha   90.00
_cell.angle_beta   90.00
_cell.angle_gamma   90.00
#
_symmetry.space_group_name_H-M   'P 1'
#
loop_
_entity.id
_entity.type
_entity.pdbx_description
1 polymer ?
#
loop_
_entity_poly.entity_id
_entity_poly.type
_entity_poly.pdbx_seq_one_letter_code
_entity_poly.pdbx_strand_id
1 'polypeptide(L)'
;MEEIKLRVRENELKRAGLKEGVYFVELDENIEILKVVNRQTDIPVRIYSGNGSYYGDIPGDIVNKIKIEDGKELEIISPEDSNWGYIAMLVI
;
A
#
# COMPACT_ATOMS: atom_id res chain seq x y z
N MET A 1 17.40 -4.64 4.92
CA MET A 1 15.99 -4.31 5.21
C MET A 1 15.18 -5.52 4.83
N GLU A 2 14.41 -6.07 5.77
CA GLU A 2 13.46 -7.14 5.43
C GLU A 2 12.20 -6.47 4.86
N GLU A 3 11.79 -6.88 3.67
CA GLU A 3 10.53 -6.46 3.05
C GLU A 3 9.43 -7.40 3.54
N ILE A 4 8.28 -6.84 3.90
CA ILE A 4 7.13 -7.63 4.34
C ILE A 4 6.18 -7.81 3.16
N LYS A 5 5.84 -9.06 2.89
CA LYS A 5 4.90 -9.46 1.85
C LYS A 5 3.47 -9.47 2.40
N LEU A 6 2.64 -8.55 1.92
CA LEU A 6 1.25 -8.39 2.31
C LEU A 6 0.31 -8.83 1.18
N ARG A 7 -0.81 -9.47 1.49
CA ARG A 7 -1.80 -9.85 0.48
C ARG A 7 -2.60 -8.62 0.04
N VAL A 8 -2.81 -8.46 -1.26
CA VAL A 8 -3.63 -7.38 -1.82
C VAL A 8 -4.88 -7.99 -2.44
N ARG A 9 -6.04 -7.36 -2.23
CA ARG A 9 -7.27 -7.80 -2.87
C ARG A 9 -7.39 -7.23 -4.27
N GLU A 10 -7.66 -8.10 -5.24
CA GLU A 10 -7.69 -7.73 -6.67
C GLU A 10 -8.75 -6.65 -6.99
N ASN A 11 -9.89 -6.68 -6.30
CA ASN A 11 -10.98 -5.72 -6.48
C ASN A 11 -10.58 -4.29 -6.02
N GLU A 12 -9.78 -4.16 -4.97
CA GLU A 12 -9.25 -2.89 -4.48
C GLU A 12 -8.22 -2.31 -5.46
N LEU A 13 -7.29 -3.16 -5.92
CA LEU A 13 -6.31 -2.85 -6.95
C LEU A 13 -6.95 -2.29 -8.22
N LYS A 14 -8.00 -2.97 -8.73
CA LYS A 14 -8.75 -2.56 -9.91
C LYS A 14 -9.49 -1.23 -9.70
N ARG A 15 -10.13 -1.05 -8.55
CA ARG A 15 -10.86 0.20 -8.23
C ARG A 15 -9.94 1.40 -8.11
N ALA A 16 -8.77 1.23 -7.52
CA ALA A 16 -7.74 2.26 -7.46
C ALA A 16 -7.05 2.53 -8.81
N GLY A 17 -7.39 1.78 -9.88
CA GLY A 17 -6.76 1.91 -11.19
C GLY A 17 -5.28 1.50 -11.20
N LEU A 18 -4.84 0.75 -10.17
CA LEU A 18 -3.47 0.30 -10.04
C LEU A 18 -3.25 -0.99 -10.85
N LYS A 19 -2.00 -1.21 -11.23
CA LYS A 19 -1.49 -2.43 -11.87
C LYS A 19 -0.26 -2.95 -11.12
N GLU A 20 0.30 -4.06 -11.55
CA GLU A 20 1.64 -4.45 -11.09
C GLU A 20 2.66 -3.34 -11.39
N GLY A 21 3.57 -3.10 -10.47
CA GLY A 21 4.53 -2.01 -10.57
C GLY A 21 5.08 -1.58 -9.21
N VAL A 22 5.92 -0.54 -9.24
CA VAL A 22 6.42 0.10 -8.02
C VAL A 22 5.74 1.46 -7.89
N TYR A 23 5.12 1.67 -6.75
CA TYR A 23 4.47 2.91 -6.37
C TYR A 23 5.26 3.55 -5.25
N PHE A 24 5.39 4.88 -5.32
CA PHE A 24 6.01 5.63 -4.25
C PHE A 24 4.91 6.19 -3.37
N VAL A 25 5.09 6.02 -2.06
CA VAL A 25 4.14 6.49 -1.07
C VAL A 25 4.82 7.40 -0.06
N GLU A 26 4.05 8.36 0.47
CA GLU A 26 4.41 9.17 1.64
C GLU A 26 3.62 8.67 2.86
N LEU A 27 4.24 8.65 4.05
CA LEU A 27 3.53 8.34 5.29
C LEU A 27 2.83 9.60 5.80
N ASP A 28 1.49 9.56 5.91
CA ASP A 28 0.73 10.60 6.60
C ASP A 28 0.64 10.24 8.10
N GLU A 29 1.49 10.88 8.90
CA GLU A 29 1.60 10.62 10.35
C GLU A 29 0.33 11.00 11.13
N ASN A 30 -0.59 11.81 10.57
CA ASN A 30 -1.79 12.23 11.31
C ASN A 30 -2.84 11.13 11.39
N ILE A 31 -2.89 10.26 10.37
CA ILE A 31 -3.90 9.21 10.23
C ILE A 31 -3.27 7.83 9.97
N GLU A 32 -1.95 7.73 10.08
CA GLU A 32 -1.15 6.50 9.99
C GLU A 32 -1.36 5.71 8.68
N ILE A 33 -1.44 6.41 7.54
CA ILE A 33 -1.64 5.78 6.21
C ILE A 33 -0.47 6.04 5.26
N LEU A 34 -0.32 5.17 4.26
CA LEU A 34 0.59 5.38 3.14
C LEU A 34 -0.17 5.96 1.94
N LYS A 35 0.18 7.17 1.52
CA LYS A 35 -0.46 7.87 0.41
C LYS A 35 0.37 7.75 -0.85
N VAL A 36 -0.23 7.27 -1.95
CA VAL A 36 0.45 7.18 -3.26
C VAL A 36 0.73 8.58 -3.80
N VAL A 37 2.00 8.84 -4.12
CA VAL A 37 2.49 10.13 -4.62
C VAL A 37 3.16 9.97 -5.98
N ASN A 38 3.06 11.03 -6.80
CA ASN A 38 3.66 11.09 -8.13
C ASN A 38 5.14 11.58 -8.09
N ARG A 39 5.84 11.37 -6.97
CA ARG A 39 7.23 11.81 -6.74
C ARG A 39 8.08 10.61 -6.33
N GLN A 40 9.34 10.55 -6.78
CA GLN A 40 10.30 9.46 -6.50
C GLN A 40 10.84 9.47 -5.06
N THR A 41 10.12 10.05 -4.11
CA THR A 41 10.64 10.29 -2.77
C THR A 41 9.61 9.76 -1.79
N ASP A 42 9.88 8.58 -1.25
CA ASP A 42 10.00 8.34 0.19
C ASP A 42 10.00 6.84 0.48
N ILE A 43 8.94 6.13 0.07
CA ILE A 43 8.79 4.70 0.37
C ILE A 43 8.36 3.94 -0.89
N PRO A 44 9.17 3.00 -1.41
CA PRO A 44 8.75 2.15 -2.52
C PRO A 44 7.82 1.04 -2.01
N VAL A 45 6.67 0.87 -2.65
CA VAL A 45 5.75 -0.25 -2.46
C VAL A 45 5.64 -1.00 -3.79
N ARG A 46 6.01 -2.28 -3.79
CA ARG A 46 5.94 -3.12 -5.00
C ARG A 46 4.66 -3.92 -5.01
N ILE A 47 3.86 -3.77 -6.06
CA ILE A 47 2.68 -4.59 -6.32
C ILE A 47 2.99 -5.63 -7.40
N TYR A 48 2.68 -6.90 -7.14
CA TYR A 48 2.92 -8.02 -8.07
C TYR A 48 1.91 -9.15 -7.84
N SER A 49 1.74 -10.01 -8.84
CA SER A 49 0.97 -11.24 -8.73
C SER A 49 1.87 -12.47 -8.55
N GLY A 50 1.34 -13.47 -7.85
CA GLY A 50 1.95 -14.79 -7.69
C GLY A 50 0.90 -15.80 -7.27
N ASN A 51 0.94 -17.01 -7.82
CA ASN A 51 -0.01 -18.09 -7.49
C ASN A 51 -1.50 -17.67 -7.60
N GLY A 52 -1.84 -16.81 -8.57
CA GLY A 52 -3.22 -16.32 -8.76
C GLY A 52 -3.70 -15.31 -7.71
N SER A 53 -2.80 -14.75 -6.89
CA SER A 53 -3.10 -13.69 -5.91
C SER A 53 -2.17 -12.49 -6.11
N TYR A 54 -2.60 -11.31 -5.66
CA TYR A 54 -1.78 -10.10 -5.64
C TYR A 54 -1.14 -9.90 -4.27
N TYR A 55 0.03 -9.28 -4.28
CA TYR A 55 0.83 -8.97 -3.11
C TYR A 55 1.43 -7.57 -3.20
N GLY A 56 1.66 -6.97 -2.05
CA GLY A 56 2.38 -5.73 -1.86
C GLY A 56 3.59 -5.95 -0.95
N ASP A 57 4.78 -5.61 -1.44
CA ASP A 57 5.99 -5.58 -0.61
C ASP A 57 6.20 -4.16 -0.09
N ILE A 58 6.28 -4.02 1.24
CA ILE A 58 6.55 -2.75 1.93
C ILE A 58 7.85 -2.91 2.75
N PRO A 59 8.72 -1.88 2.80
CA PRO A 59 9.87 -1.88 3.69
C PRO A 59 9.47 -2.14 5.15
N GLY A 60 10.10 -3.11 5.80
CA GLY A 60 9.70 -3.53 7.14
C GLY A 60 9.86 -2.45 8.22
N ASP A 61 10.77 -1.49 8.03
CA ASP A 61 10.89 -0.33 8.92
C ASP A 61 9.67 0.60 8.88
N ILE A 62 8.99 0.69 7.72
CA ILE A 62 7.74 1.42 7.56
C ILE A 62 6.59 0.66 8.23
N VAL A 63 6.50 -0.66 8.02
CA VAL A 63 5.48 -1.48 8.68
C VAL A 63 5.60 -1.38 10.21
N ASN A 64 6.83 -1.45 10.74
CA ASN A 64 7.09 -1.29 12.17
C ASN A 64 6.71 0.10 12.72
N LYS A 65 6.77 1.14 11.89
CA LYS A 65 6.36 2.50 12.28
C LYS A 65 4.83 2.63 12.36
N ILE A 66 4.11 1.98 11.45
CA ILE A 66 2.66 2.17 11.28
C ILE A 66 1.84 1.46 12.37
N LYS A 67 2.38 0.47 13.11
CA LYS A 67 1.78 -0.12 14.34
C LYS A 67 0.30 -0.57 14.27
N ILE A 68 -0.32 -0.65 13.09
CA ILE A 68 -1.66 -1.21 12.91
C ILE A 68 -1.60 -2.73 13.14
N GLU A 69 -2.60 -3.30 13.82
CA GLU A 69 -2.61 -4.69 14.31
C GLU A 69 -2.33 -5.72 13.19
N ASP A 70 -1.19 -6.41 13.32
CA ASP A 70 -0.72 -7.61 12.62
C ASP A 70 -1.06 -7.77 11.11
N GLY A 71 -0.22 -7.11 10.30
CA GLY A 71 -0.25 -7.04 8.84
C GLY A 71 -0.25 -8.38 8.11
N LYS A 72 -1.43 -8.81 7.65
CA LYS A 72 -1.57 -9.87 6.64
C LYS A 72 -2.04 -9.36 5.31
N GLU A 73 -2.73 -8.22 5.31
CA GLU A 73 -3.24 -7.61 4.09
C GLU A 73 -2.75 -6.17 3.94
N LEU A 74 -2.60 -5.77 2.68
CA LEU A 74 -2.41 -4.38 2.28
C LEU A 74 -3.73 -3.95 1.63
N GLU A 75 -4.52 -3.20 2.39
CA GLU A 75 -5.76 -2.61 1.90
C GLU A 75 -5.44 -1.41 1.02
N ILE A 76 -6.04 -1.38 -0.17
CA ILE A 76 -5.90 -0.26 -1.10
C ILE A 76 -7.24 0.49 -1.17
N ILE A 77 -7.23 1.75 -0.73
CA ILE A 77 -8.41 2.60 -0.72
C ILE A 77 -8.30 3.61 -1.87
N SER A 78 -9.29 3.58 -2.77
CA SER A 78 -9.32 4.52 -3.89
C SER A 78 -9.75 5.93 -3.44
N PRO A 79 -9.49 6.97 -4.25
CA PRO A 79 -10.02 8.30 -3.98
C PRO A 79 -11.55 8.32 -3.90
N GLU A 80 -12.22 7.47 -4.69
CA GLU A 80 -13.68 7.34 -4.71
C GLU A 80 -14.24 6.73 -3.43
N ASP A 81 -13.49 5.81 -2.80
CA ASP A 81 -13.91 5.16 -1.55
C ASP A 81 -13.68 6.06 -0.30
N SER A 82 -12.71 6.98 -0.36
CA SER A 82 -12.26 7.77 0.80
C SER A 82 -12.58 9.27 0.76
N ASN A 83 -12.86 9.83 -0.42
CA ASN A 83 -12.92 11.28 -0.68
C ASN A 83 -11.61 12.06 -0.41
N TRP A 84 -10.46 11.38 -0.22
CA TRP A 84 -9.19 12.05 0.09
C TRP A 84 -8.46 12.65 -1.12
N GLY A 85 -8.94 12.38 -2.34
CA GLY A 85 -8.32 12.86 -3.58
C GLY A 85 -6.99 12.16 -3.92
N TYR A 86 -6.63 11.11 -3.19
CA TYR A 86 -5.45 10.27 -3.43
C TYR A 86 -5.77 8.80 -3.13
N ILE A 87 -4.91 7.89 -3.60
CA ILE A 87 -4.97 6.47 -3.26
C ILE A 87 -4.22 6.27 -1.95
N ALA A 88 -4.84 5.59 -0.99
CA ALA A 88 -4.23 5.21 0.27
C ALA A 88 -3.93 3.72 0.31
N MET A 89 -2.91 3.35 1.06
CA MET A 89 -2.51 1.99 1.36
C MET A 89 -2.39 1.84 2.88
N LEU A 90 -3.08 0.84 3.44
CA LEU A 90 -3.09 0.55 4.87
C LEU A 90 -2.66 -0.89 5.12
N VAL A 91 -1.86 -1.10 6.16
CA VAL A 91 -1.48 -2.43 6.62
C VAL A 91 -2.49 -2.84 7.69
N ILE A 92 -3.20 -3.97 7.50
CA ILE A 92 -4.25 -4.49 8.41
C ILE A 92 -4.15 -6.01 8.63
#